data_AF-A0A4Q6C9A4-F1
#
_entry.id   AF-A0A4Q6C9A4-F1
#
_cell.length_a   1.000
_cell.length_b   1.000
_cell.length_c   1.000
_cell.angle_alpha   90.00
_cell.angle_beta   90.00
_cell.angle_gamma   90.00
#
_symmetry.space_group_name_H-M   'P 1'
#
loop_
_entity.id
_entity.type
_entity.pdbx_description
1 polymer ?
#
loop_
_entity_poly.entity_id
_entity_poly.type
_entity_poly.pdbx_seq_one_letter_code
_entity_poly.pdbx_strand_id
1 'polypeptide(L)'
;MSTEAGNVPTSLGVFKAQITQIDGRPPPMERHQYRLAAGKHVLVVGERIDRARLNSAQTTQIRKMQRTSPAYLKALILDVQPGTSYRLGTRLVHDKLDTQSIRDNAYWEPVVWDEVAQPCP
;
A
#
# COMPACT_ATOMS: atom_id res chain seq x y z
N MET A 1 -4.84 13.78 -18.56
CA MET A 1 -3.64 13.83 -17.70
C MET A 1 -3.20 12.39 -17.47
N SER A 2 -2.14 11.97 -18.17
CA SER A 2 -1.63 10.60 -18.11
C SER A 2 -0.90 10.41 -16.78
N THR A 3 -1.54 9.71 -15.85
CA THR A 3 -0.87 9.10 -14.70
C THR A 3 0.15 8.08 -15.22
N GLU A 4 1.40 8.50 -15.36
CA GLU A 4 2.52 7.58 -15.53
C GLU A 4 2.58 6.62 -14.34
N ALA A 5 2.95 5.37 -14.62
CA ALA A 5 3.04 4.33 -13.61
C ALA A 5 3.96 4.77 -12.45
N GLY A 6 3.39 4.84 -11.24
CA GLY A 6 4.10 5.22 -10.02
C GLY A 6 3.73 6.60 -9.46
N ASN A 7 2.95 7.41 -10.19
CA ASN A 7 2.40 8.65 -9.62
C ASN A 7 1.15 8.33 -8.79
N VAL A 8 1.30 8.32 -7.46
CA VAL A 8 0.19 8.10 -6.54
C VAL A 8 -0.47 9.45 -6.24
N PRO A 9 -1.80 9.58 -6.39
CA PRO A 9 -2.49 10.84 -6.15
C PRO A 9 -2.51 11.19 -4.66
N THR A 10 -1.50 11.92 -4.21
CA THR A 10 -1.39 12.39 -2.81
C THR A 10 -2.51 13.34 -2.42
N SER A 11 -3.13 14.02 -3.38
CA SER A 11 -4.34 14.83 -3.18
C SER A 11 -5.55 14.02 -2.72
N LEU A 12 -5.56 12.71 -2.94
CA LEU A 12 -6.60 11.78 -2.46
C LEU A 12 -6.23 11.11 -1.12
N GLY A 13 -5.14 11.55 -0.47
CA GLY A 13 -4.64 10.91 0.75
C GLY A 13 -4.05 9.52 0.51
N VAL A 14 -3.72 9.19 -0.73
CA VAL A 14 -3.09 7.92 -1.13
C VAL A 14 -1.59 8.13 -1.33
N PHE A 15 -0.81 7.21 -0.79
CA PHE A 15 0.65 7.22 -0.80
C PHE A 15 1.22 5.94 -1.41
N LYS A 16 2.53 5.93 -1.66
CA LYS A 16 3.21 4.77 -2.23
C LYS A 16 3.07 3.56 -1.32
N ALA A 17 2.64 2.45 -1.91
CA ALA A 17 2.71 1.14 -1.28
C ALA A 17 4.06 0.48 -1.57
N GLN A 18 4.56 -0.27 -0.60
CA GLN A 18 5.65 -1.21 -0.80
C GLN A 18 5.08 -2.63 -0.73
N ILE A 19 5.18 -3.38 -1.82
CA ILE A 19 4.83 -4.81 -1.81
C ILE A 19 6.04 -5.57 -1.26
N THR A 20 5.84 -6.28 -0.15
CA THR A 20 6.90 -7.07 0.51
C THR A 20 6.76 -8.56 0.19
N GLN A 21 5.54 -9.03 -0.09
CA GLN A 21 5.29 -10.40 -0.54
C GLN A 21 4.13 -10.45 -1.53
N ILE A 22 4.20 -11.43 -2.44
CA ILE A 22 3.15 -11.84 -3.36
C ILE A 22 3.00 -13.35 -3.18
N ASP A 23 1.81 -13.80 -2.80
CA ASP A 23 1.48 -15.22 -2.54
C ASP A 23 2.48 -15.92 -1.61
N GLY A 24 2.85 -15.22 -0.53
CA GLY A 24 3.78 -15.71 0.50
C GLY A 24 5.26 -15.67 0.11
N ARG A 25 5.61 -15.17 -1.09
CA ARG A 25 6.98 -15.08 -1.57
C ARG A 25 7.44 -13.62 -1.70
N PRO A 26 8.68 -13.28 -1.32
CA PRO A 26 9.20 -11.95 -1.59
C PRO A 26 9.24 -11.70 -3.11
N PRO A 27 8.91 -10.49 -3.58
CA PRO A 27 9.04 -10.17 -4.98
C PRO A 27 10.51 -10.33 -5.43
N PRO A 28 10.77 -10.83 -6.66
CA PRO A 28 12.13 -11.11 -7.12
C PRO A 28 13.04 -9.88 -7.12
N MET A 29 12.46 -8.69 -7.26
CA MET A 29 13.15 -7.42 -7.20
C MET A 29 12.15 -6.34 -6.77
N GLU A 30 12.62 -5.29 -6.09
CA GLU A 30 11.78 -4.11 -5.85
C GLU A 30 11.50 -3.43 -7.19
N ARG A 31 10.25 -3.49 -7.64
CA ARG A 31 9.76 -2.89 -8.89
C ARG A 31 8.49 -2.11 -8.59
N HIS A 32 8.15 -1.18 -9.47
CA HIS A 32 6.87 -0.45 -9.37
C HIS A 32 5.73 -1.14 -10.11
N GLN A 33 6.03 -2.26 -10.78
CA GLN A 33 5.10 -3.06 -11.54
C GLN A 33 5.43 -4.54 -11.38
N TYR A 34 4.40 -5.35 -11.21
CA TYR A 34 4.47 -6.79 -11.09
C TYR A 34 3.46 -7.40 -12.05
N ARG A 35 3.89 -8.40 -12.83
CA ARG A 35 2.98 -9.17 -13.69
C ARG A 35 2.47 -10.37 -12.88
N LEU A 36 1.16 -10.51 -12.82
CA LEU A 36 0.46 -11.57 -12.11
C LEU A 36 -0.39 -12.36 -13.11
N ALA A 37 -0.67 -13.62 -12.78
CA ALA A 37 -1.69 -14.38 -13.50
C ALA A 37 -3.08 -13.80 -13.20
N ALA A 38 -4.08 -14.16 -14.00
CA ALA A 38 -5.45 -13.85 -13.64
C ALA A 38 -5.89 -14.70 -12.44
N GLY A 39 -6.68 -14.12 -11.55
CA GLY A 39 -7.21 -14.75 -10.35
C GLY A 39 -6.78 -14.08 -9.04
N LYS A 40 -7.04 -14.77 -7.92
CA LYS A 40 -6.83 -14.23 -6.58
C LYS A 40 -5.38 -14.34 -6.14
N HIS A 41 -4.82 -13.19 -5.75
CA HIS A 41 -3.49 -13.04 -5.22
C HIS A 41 -3.52 -12.39 -3.84
N VAL A 42 -2.62 -12.83 -2.96
CA VAL A 42 -2.44 -12.22 -1.63
C VAL A 42 -1.17 -11.38 -1.65
N LEU A 43 -1.33 -10.07 -1.47
CA LEU A 43 -0.22 -9.12 -1.42
C LEU A 43 0.00 -8.71 0.03
N VAL A 44 1.25 -8.75 0.49
CA VAL A 44 1.64 -8.15 1.77
C VAL A 44 2.23 -6.78 1.49
N VAL A 45 1.65 -5.76 2.11
CA VAL A 45 1.89 -4.36 1.84
C VAL A 45 2.44 -3.67 3.08
N GLY A 46 3.47 -2.85 2.88
CA GLY A 46 3.94 -1.86 3.83
C GLY A 46 3.60 -0.44 3.34
N GLU A 47 3.33 0.45 4.29
CA GLU A 47 3.13 1.86 4.00
C GLU A 47 4.44 2.60 3.73
N ARG A 48 4.42 3.50 2.75
CA ARG A 48 5.43 4.54 2.56
C ARG A 48 4.77 5.92 2.61
N ILE A 49 3.98 6.15 3.66
CA ILE A 49 3.33 7.44 3.90
C ILE A 49 4.41 8.45 4.30
N ASP A 50 4.38 9.60 3.64
CA ASP A 50 5.32 10.68 3.91
C ASP A 50 5.14 11.19 5.36
N ARG A 51 6.21 11.10 6.15
CA ARG A 51 6.21 11.52 7.55
C ARG A 51 6.00 13.03 7.71
N ALA A 52 6.23 13.83 6.66
CA ALA A 52 5.90 15.26 6.67
C ALA A 52 4.38 15.52 6.79
N ARG A 53 3.54 14.51 6.56
CA ARG A 53 2.08 14.57 6.76
C ARG A 53 1.64 14.27 8.20
N LEU A 54 2.60 13.96 9.08
CA LEU A 54 2.36 13.55 10.45
C LEU A 54 3.09 14.47 11.43
N ASN A 55 2.55 14.64 12.63
CA ASN A 55 3.28 15.34 13.67
C ASN A 55 4.39 14.45 14.28
N SER A 56 5.26 15.07 15.10
CA SER A 56 6.42 14.40 15.70
C SER A 56 6.04 13.25 16.66
N ALA A 57 4.95 13.41 17.41
CA ALA A 57 4.44 12.39 18.33
C ALA A 57 3.92 11.16 17.56
N GLN A 58 3.11 11.37 16.52
CA GLN A 58 2.61 10.33 15.62
C GLN A 58 3.76 9.57 14.95
N THR A 59 4.73 10.31 14.41
CA THR A 59 5.92 9.72 13.78
C THR A 59 6.71 8.83 14.75
N THR A 60 6.89 9.30 15.99
CA THR A 60 7.59 8.55 17.03
C THR A 60 6.83 7.28 17.40
N GLN A 61 5.51 7.37 17.55
CA GLN A 61 4.65 6.24 17.89
C GLN A 61 4.61 5.19 16.77
N ILE A 62 4.55 5.61 15.51
CA ILE A 62 4.64 4.70 14.35
C ILE A 62 5.98 3.98 14.33
N ARG A 63 7.10 4.71 14.47
CA ARG A 63 8.45 4.11 14.51
C ARG A 63 8.58 3.10 15.65
N LYS A 64 8.01 3.41 16.83
CA LYS A 64 7.98 2.48 17.96
C LYS A 64 7.20 1.22 17.59
N MET A 65 5.97 1.37 17.08
CA MET A 65 5.12 0.24 16.67
C MET A 65 5.81 -0.65 15.63
N GLN A 66 6.42 -0.07 14.60
CA GLN A 66 7.12 -0.80 13.54
C GLN A 66 8.35 -1.58 14.04
N ARG A 67 9.00 -1.11 15.11
CA ARG A 67 10.13 -1.83 15.73
C ARG A 67 9.69 -2.96 16.64
N THR A 68 8.52 -2.84 17.28
CA THR A 68 8.06 -3.77 18.30
C THR A 68 7.10 -4.84 17.79
N SER A 69 6.49 -4.64 16.62
CA SER A 69 5.51 -5.56 16.06
C SER A 69 5.90 -5.93 14.63
N PRO A 70 6.05 -7.22 14.28
CA PRO A 70 6.22 -7.65 12.89
C PRO A 70 4.92 -7.51 12.07
N ALA A 71 3.77 -7.33 12.73
CA ALA A 71 2.45 -7.20 12.11
C ALA A 71 2.12 -5.77 11.63
N TYR A 72 3.13 -4.93 11.42
CA TYR A 72 2.94 -3.59 10.86
C TYR A 72 2.59 -3.61 9.37
N LEU A 73 2.87 -4.72 8.68
CA LEU A 73 2.46 -4.97 7.30
C LEU A 73 1.00 -5.46 7.26
N LYS A 74 0.32 -5.20 6.14
CA LYS A 74 -1.08 -5.62 5.95
C LYS A 74 -1.26 -6.46 4.70
N ALA A 75 -2.15 -7.45 4.76
CA ALA A 75 -2.56 -8.21 3.60
C ALA A 75 -3.60 -7.43 2.77
N LEU A 76 -3.49 -7.54 1.45
CA LEU A 76 -4.49 -7.12 0.47
C LEU A 76 -4.77 -8.31 -0.45
N ILE A 77 -6.02 -8.73 -0.51
CA ILE A 77 -6.46 -9.75 -1.49
C ILE A 77 -6.86 -9.01 -2.75
N LEU A 78 -6.22 -9.35 -3.87
CA LEU A 78 -6.48 -8.76 -5.18
C LEU A 78 -6.97 -9.84 -6.13
N ASP A 79 -8.12 -9.63 -6.77
CA ASP A 79 -8.63 -10.52 -7.83
C ASP A 79 -8.27 -9.93 -9.20
N VAL A 80 -7.17 -10.40 -9.78
CA VAL A 80 -6.60 -9.86 -11.01
C VAL A 80 -7.42 -10.34 -12.20
N GLN A 81 -8.09 -9.41 -12.87
CA GLN A 81 -8.79 -9.70 -14.12
C GLN A 81 -7.82 -9.77 -15.31
N PRO A 82 -8.11 -10.63 -16.32
CA PRO A 82 -7.34 -10.65 -17.56
C PRO A 82 -7.27 -9.26 -18.20
N GLY A 83 -6.10 -8.89 -18.72
CA GLY A 83 -5.91 -7.62 -19.41
C GLY A 83 -6.17 -6.39 -18.53
N THR A 84 -6.03 -6.49 -17.21
CA THR A 84 -6.27 -5.35 -16.30
C THR A 84 -5.04 -5.05 -15.46
N SER A 85 -4.69 -3.77 -15.37
CA SER A 85 -3.64 -3.25 -14.49
C SER A 85 -4.25 -2.56 -13.28
N TYR A 86 -3.76 -2.94 -12.10
CA TYR A 86 -4.22 -2.38 -10.83
C TYR A 86 -3.15 -1.45 -10.26
N ARG A 87 -3.58 -0.27 -9.82
CA ARG A 87 -2.69 0.67 -9.14
C ARG A 87 -2.96 0.64 -7.65
N LEU A 88 -1.91 0.26 -6.92
CA LEU A 88 -1.95 0.10 -5.49
C LEU A 88 -1.35 1.30 -4.79
N GLY A 89 -1.86 1.58 -3.59
CA GLY A 89 -1.35 2.61 -2.71
C GLY A 89 -1.71 2.31 -1.26
N THR A 90 -1.31 3.20 -0.37
CA THR A 90 -1.73 3.17 1.03
C THR A 90 -2.49 4.44 1.33
N ARG A 91 -3.74 4.30 1.79
CA ARG A 91 -4.57 5.42 2.22
C ARG A 91 -4.27 5.76 3.68
N LEU A 92 -4.00 7.03 3.95
CA LEU A 92 -3.91 7.54 5.32
C LEU A 92 -5.33 7.73 5.87
N VAL A 93 -5.63 7.12 7.01
CA VAL A 93 -6.92 7.25 7.68
C VAL A 93 -6.79 8.37 8.71
N HIS A 94 -7.13 9.60 8.29
CA HIS A 94 -6.91 10.81 9.09
C HIS A 94 -7.60 10.76 10.48
N ASP A 95 -8.75 10.11 10.57
CA ASP A 95 -9.51 9.97 11.83
C ASP A 95 -8.93 8.90 12.78
N LYS A 96 -7.87 8.20 12.38
CA LYS A 96 -7.22 7.11 13.15
C LYS A 96 -5.75 7.42 13.44
N LEU A 97 -5.44 8.69 13.69
CA LEU A 97 -4.08 9.16 14.02
C LEU A 97 -3.84 9.39 15.51
N ASP A 98 -4.74 8.91 16.37
CA ASP A 98 -4.52 8.86 17.80
C ASP A 98 -3.54 7.74 18.20
N THR A 99 -3.06 7.80 19.44
CA THR A 99 -2.05 6.86 19.95
C THR A 99 -2.49 5.40 19.89
N GLN A 100 -3.77 5.12 20.19
CA GLN A 100 -4.28 3.75 20.23
C GLN A 100 -4.42 3.21 18.80
N SER A 101 -5.03 3.98 17.90
CA SER A 101 -5.12 3.60 16.48
C SER A 101 -3.77 3.35 15.84
N ILE A 102 -2.73 4.12 16.18
CA ILE A 102 -1.37 3.86 15.67
C ILE A 102 -0.79 2.56 16.24
N ARG A 103 -1.00 2.27 17.53
CA ARG A 103 -0.57 1.01 18.16
C ARG A 103 -1.21 -0.21 17.50
N ASP A 104 -2.49 -0.08 17.17
CA ASP A 104 -3.29 -1.12 16.54
C ASP A 104 -3.09 -1.18 15.02
N ASN A 105 -2.13 -0.42 14.48
CA ASN A 105 -1.84 -0.31 13.06
C ASN A 105 -3.07 0.11 12.23
N ALA A 106 -4.01 0.88 12.80
CA ALA A 106 -5.28 1.25 12.18
C ALA A 106 -5.24 2.58 11.38
N TYR A 107 -4.13 3.31 11.46
CA TYR A 107 -3.96 4.64 10.86
C TYR A 107 -3.82 4.66 9.32
N TRP A 108 -3.69 3.50 8.69
CA TRP A 108 -3.58 3.37 7.24
C TRP A 108 -4.19 2.06 6.76
N GLU A 109 -4.41 1.95 5.46
CA GLU A 109 -4.85 0.71 4.83
C GLU A 109 -4.35 0.60 3.38
N PRO A 110 -4.12 -0.62 2.87
CA PRO A 110 -3.82 -0.83 1.46
C PRO A 110 -5.09 -0.59 0.63
N VAL A 111 -4.95 0.11 -0.50
CA VAL A 111 -6.05 0.41 -1.41
C VAL A 111 -5.65 0.18 -2.86
N VAL A 112 -6.60 -0.30 -3.66
CA VAL A 112 -6.58 -0.15 -5.12
C VAL A 112 -7.20 1.23 -5.39
N TRP A 113 -6.45 2.14 -5.98
CA TRP A 113 -6.95 3.50 -6.25
C TRP A 113 -7.32 3.72 -7.72
N ASP A 114 -6.90 2.83 -8.61
CA ASP A 114 -7.23 2.89 -10.03
C ASP A 114 -7.08 1.52 -10.69
N GLU A 115 -7.91 1.28 -11.69
CA GLU A 115 -7.98 0.06 -12.50
C GLU A 115 -7.98 0.44 -13.97
N VAL A 116 -6.99 -0.04 -14.70
CA VAL A 116 -6.76 0.35 -16.09
C VAL A 116 -6.85 -0.90 -16.96
N ALA A 117 -7.86 -0.95 -17.82
CA ALA A 117 -7.91 -1.93 -18.88
C ALA A 117 -6.68 -1.76 -19.79
N GLN A 118 -5.93 -2.84 -19.97
CA GLN A 118 -4.83 -2.91 -20.91
C GLN A 118 -5.32 -3.59 -22.19
N PRO A 119 -5.02 -3.02 -23.37
CA PRO A 119 -5.27 -3.72 -24.61
C PRO A 119 -4.46 -5.03 -24.61
N CYS A 120 -5.13 -6.13 -24.98
CA CYS A 120 -4.43 -7.39 -25.24
C CYS A 120 -3.41 -7.15 -26.38
N PRO A 121 -2.15 -7.59 -26.22
CA PRO A 121 -1.15 -7.54 -27.28
C PRO A 121 -1.59 -8.31 -28.54
#